data_AF-A0A969QUS4-F1
#
_entry.id   AF-A0A969QUS4-F1
#
_cell.length_a   1.000
_cell.length_b   1.000
_cell.length_c   1.000
_cell.angle_alpha   90.00
_cell.angle_beta   90.00
_cell.angle_gamma   90.00
#
_symmetry.space_group_name_H-M   'P 1'
#
loop_
_entity.id
_entity.type
_entity.pdbx_description
1 polymer ?
#
loop_
_entity_poly.entity_id
_entity_poly.type
_entity_poly.pdbx_seq_one_letter_code
_entity_poly.pdbx_strand_id
1 'polypeptide(L)'
;MPENLPPELPLEKQPLEQPHATHFEQPHPTQASVALVVPHVRNLGAIAPFKPARSLWQKLRQFQWASFLPYQDVFNPELYQSPNIRLLLFFVLFPLVVNLVSEKATLTQTTWLLGIYYASILGVVLHHLIQPPQFSWGNTLKCLLFTAFIGIPILLVFQRIPPFTELYEVSKLGFVHRLLGSIFGVGLLEEVCKALPVYFLLLRQQKLSDPHSAAFYGSMSGLGFAIAEGAAYSIRYAFGLTAGNLGFGSYVAANTIRFVSLPLFHAVLAGIVGYFMGLAA
;
A
#
# COMPACT_ATOMS: atom_id res chain seq x y z
N MET A 1 48.04 36.42 17.98
CA MET A 1 47.89 36.20 19.43
C MET A 1 47.03 34.96 19.61
N PRO A 2 47.60 33.84 20.09
CA PRO A 2 46.84 32.64 20.40
C PRO A 2 46.53 32.61 21.91
N GLU A 3 45.27 32.48 22.31
CA GLU A 3 44.89 31.80 23.56
C GLU A 3 43.36 31.84 23.80
N ASN A 4 42.82 30.65 24.07
CA ASN A 4 41.74 30.31 25.01
C ASN A 4 40.69 29.35 24.42
N LEU A 5 41.10 28.08 24.34
CA LEU A 5 40.20 26.93 24.36
C LEU A 5 39.86 26.58 25.82
N PRO A 6 38.58 26.34 26.16
CA PRO A 6 38.19 25.90 27.51
C PRO A 6 38.55 24.42 27.76
N PRO A 7 38.73 24.01 29.03
CA PRO A 7 39.28 22.71 29.40
C PRO A 7 38.29 21.55 29.23
N GLU A 8 38.81 20.39 28.84
CA GLU A 8 38.12 19.10 28.77
C GLU A 8 37.68 18.62 30.17
N LEU A 9 36.42 18.19 30.28
CA LEU A 9 35.85 17.54 31.47
C LEU A 9 36.13 16.02 31.44
N PRO A 10 36.38 15.37 32.59
CA PRO A 10 36.74 13.95 32.63
C PRO A 10 35.52 13.03 32.42
N LEU A 11 35.73 11.97 31.63
CA LEU A 11 34.81 10.85 31.45
C LEU A 11 34.62 10.06 32.75
N GLU A 12 33.46 10.21 33.38
CA GLU A 12 33.04 9.43 34.54
C GLU A 12 32.46 8.07 34.10
N LYS A 13 33.06 6.99 34.59
CA LYS A 13 32.68 5.60 34.30
C LYS A 13 31.44 5.22 35.10
N GLN A 14 30.31 4.95 34.43
CA GLN A 14 29.13 4.36 35.06
C GLN A 14 29.33 2.85 35.34
N PRO A 15 28.96 2.33 36.54
CA PRO A 15 28.98 0.90 36.83
C PRO A 15 27.76 0.15 36.27
N LEU A 16 28.00 -1.10 35.85
CA LEU A 16 26.98 -2.07 35.43
C LEU A 16 26.13 -2.54 36.61
N GLU A 17 24.81 -2.28 36.57
CA GLU A 17 23.85 -2.89 37.49
C GLU A 17 23.47 -4.32 37.04
N GLN A 18 23.64 -5.28 37.94
CA GLN A 18 23.05 -6.62 37.88
C GLN A 18 21.79 -6.66 38.76
N PRO A 19 20.73 -7.39 38.38
CA PRO A 19 19.49 -7.39 39.14
C PRO A 19 19.53 -8.33 40.35
N HIS A 20 19.09 -7.79 41.49
CA HIS A 20 18.92 -8.48 42.76
C HIS A 20 17.80 -9.53 42.71
N ALA A 21 18.12 -10.73 43.18
CA ALA A 21 17.14 -11.74 43.60
C ALA A 21 16.48 -11.30 44.92
N THR A 22 15.15 -11.35 44.99
CA THR A 22 14.40 -11.20 46.24
C THR A 22 13.58 -12.46 46.49
N HIS A 23 13.89 -13.10 47.61
CA HIS A 23 13.08 -14.12 48.28
C HIS A 23 11.79 -13.46 48.79
N PHE A 24 10.64 -14.09 48.56
CA PHE A 24 9.43 -13.84 49.35
C PHE A 24 8.80 -15.18 49.77
N GLU A 25 8.57 -15.26 51.08
CA GLU A 25 7.98 -16.35 51.84
C GLU A 25 6.53 -16.67 51.43
N GLN A 26 6.14 -17.94 51.59
CA GLN A 26 4.75 -18.37 51.56
C GLN A 26 4.08 -18.17 52.93
N PRO A 27 2.78 -17.80 52.94
CA PRO A 27 1.90 -18.22 54.01
C PRO A 27 0.79 -19.15 53.50
N HIS A 28 0.55 -20.22 54.27
CA HIS A 28 -0.60 -21.11 54.16
C HIS A 28 -1.93 -20.36 54.34
N PRO A 29 -3.00 -20.76 53.64
CA PRO A 29 -4.36 -20.47 54.08
C PRO A 29 -5.15 -21.74 54.45
N THR A 30 -5.78 -21.58 55.61
CA THR A 30 -6.74 -22.40 56.34
C THR A 30 -8.02 -22.65 55.55
N GLN A 31 -8.63 -23.82 55.75
CA GLN A 31 -9.94 -24.21 55.23
C GLN A 31 -11.10 -23.44 55.91
N ALA A 32 -12.05 -22.93 55.13
CA ALA A 32 -13.45 -22.81 55.52
C ALA A 32 -14.36 -22.68 54.28
N SER A 33 -15.52 -23.32 54.40
CA SER A 33 -16.44 -23.80 53.37
C SER A 33 -17.52 -22.79 52.96
N VAL A 34 -18.06 -22.89 51.73
CA VAL A 34 -19.47 -23.24 51.39
C VAL A 34 -19.91 -22.63 50.04
N ALA A 35 -20.21 -23.57 49.13
CA ALA A 35 -21.19 -23.63 48.05
C ALA A 35 -21.45 -22.43 47.11
N LEU A 36 -21.20 -22.66 45.81
CA LEU A 36 -22.02 -22.13 44.73
C LEU A 36 -22.09 -23.13 43.56
N VAL A 37 -23.25 -23.77 43.49
CA VAL A 37 -24.03 -24.23 42.31
C VAL A 37 -23.25 -24.48 41.01
N VAL A 38 -23.23 -25.75 40.61
CA VAL A 38 -22.77 -26.24 39.31
C VAL A 38 -23.84 -26.02 38.22
N PRO A 39 -23.50 -25.44 37.06
CA PRO A 39 -24.12 -25.79 35.80
C PRO A 39 -23.17 -26.64 34.94
N HIS A 40 -23.78 -27.59 34.27
CA HIS A 40 -23.21 -28.66 33.46
C HIS A 40 -22.28 -28.15 32.33
N VAL A 41 -20.95 -28.34 32.46
CA VAL A 41 -20.01 -28.12 31.34
C VAL A 41 -19.72 -29.46 30.67
N ARG A 42 -20.24 -29.58 29.44
CA ARG A 42 -19.91 -30.62 28.46
C ARG A 42 -18.40 -30.88 28.39
N ASN A 43 -18.03 -32.15 28.29
CA ASN A 43 -16.71 -32.64 27.85
C ASN A 43 -16.03 -31.70 26.84
N LEU A 44 -15.08 -30.89 27.31
CA LEU A 44 -14.10 -30.25 26.46
C LEU A 44 -12.99 -31.28 26.26
N GLY A 45 -12.92 -31.79 25.02
CA GLY A 45 -11.96 -32.78 24.60
C GLY A 45 -10.53 -32.39 24.93
N ALA A 46 -9.73 -33.42 25.23
CA ALA A 46 -8.30 -33.33 25.46
C ALA A 46 -7.62 -32.40 24.44
N ILE A 47 -6.92 -31.38 24.95
CA ILE A 47 -5.99 -30.59 24.16
C ILE A 47 -4.85 -31.54 23.77
N ALA A 48 -4.84 -31.97 22.51
CA ALA A 48 -3.78 -32.80 21.96
C ALA A 48 -2.44 -32.04 21.99
N PRO A 49 -1.30 -32.69 22.31
CA PRO A 49 -0.01 -32.03 22.33
C PRO A 49 0.42 -31.61 20.91
N PHE A 50 0.75 -30.34 20.75
CA PHE A 50 1.30 -29.75 19.53
C PHE A 50 2.65 -30.42 19.18
N LYS A 51 2.72 -31.20 18.09
CA LYS A 51 3.94 -31.82 17.55
C LYS A 51 4.52 -30.94 16.42
N PRO A 52 5.58 -30.12 16.62
CA PRO A 52 5.84 -29.02 15.68
C PRO A 52 6.74 -29.34 14.48
N ALA A 53 7.57 -30.38 14.47
CA ALA A 53 8.68 -30.44 13.49
C ALA A 53 8.61 -31.58 12.46
N ARG A 54 8.11 -32.76 12.83
CA ARG A 54 8.11 -33.93 11.91
C ARG A 54 7.04 -33.84 10.81
N SER A 55 5.94 -33.11 11.04
CA SER A 55 4.81 -33.01 10.09
C SER A 55 5.11 -32.11 8.90
N LEU A 56 5.85 -31.01 9.09
CA LEU A 56 6.27 -30.11 8.01
C LEU A 56 7.32 -30.79 7.11
N TRP A 57 8.30 -31.48 7.70
CA TRP A 57 9.34 -32.17 6.95
C TRP A 57 8.78 -33.32 6.11
N GLN A 58 7.80 -34.07 6.63
CA GLN A 58 7.12 -35.11 5.86
C GLN A 58 6.25 -34.52 4.73
N LYS A 59 5.56 -33.41 4.99
CA LYS A 59 4.80 -32.68 3.95
C LYS A 59 5.69 -32.12 2.84
N LEU A 60 6.85 -31.57 3.18
CA LEU A 60 7.84 -31.09 2.20
C LEU A 60 8.45 -32.23 1.39
N ARG A 61 8.66 -33.40 2.00
CA ARG A 61 9.23 -34.57 1.31
C ARG A 61 8.22 -35.28 0.40
N GLN A 62 6.93 -35.17 0.71
CA GLN A 62 5.82 -35.64 -0.14
C GLN A 62 5.41 -34.61 -1.19
N PHE A 63 6.00 -33.40 -1.15
CA PHE A 63 5.72 -32.34 -2.11
C PHE A 63 6.25 -32.74 -3.48
N GLN A 64 5.34 -32.97 -4.43
CA GLN A 64 5.68 -33.32 -5.80
C GLN A 64 6.15 -32.06 -6.54
N TRP A 65 7.45 -31.81 -6.49
CA TRP A 65 8.08 -30.66 -7.16
C TRP A 65 7.71 -30.51 -8.64
N ALA A 66 7.45 -31.63 -9.32
CA ALA A 66 7.01 -31.65 -10.72
C ALA A 66 5.63 -31.00 -10.94
N SER A 67 4.74 -31.01 -9.94
CA SER A 67 3.42 -30.39 -10.03
C SER A 67 3.45 -28.88 -9.73
N PHE A 68 4.47 -28.42 -9.00
CA PHE A 68 4.62 -27.01 -8.64
C PHE A 68 5.50 -26.24 -9.63
N LEU A 69 6.58 -26.87 -10.09
CA LEU A 69 7.46 -26.34 -11.15
C LEU A 69 7.53 -27.40 -12.25
N PRO A 70 6.60 -27.37 -13.22
CA PRO A 70 6.63 -28.26 -14.37
C PRO A 70 7.76 -27.84 -15.32
N TYR A 71 9.01 -28.04 -14.89
CA TYR A 71 10.21 -27.69 -15.66
C TYR A 71 10.28 -28.41 -17.01
N GLN A 72 9.57 -29.54 -17.13
CA GLN A 72 9.45 -30.32 -18.35
C GLN A 72 8.58 -29.61 -19.40
N ASP A 73 7.57 -28.85 -18.95
CA ASP A 73 6.64 -28.13 -19.82
C ASP A 73 7.12 -26.70 -20.15
N VAL A 74 8.22 -26.24 -19.55
CA VAL A 74 8.82 -24.93 -19.85
C VAL A 74 9.21 -24.81 -21.33
N PHE A 75 9.52 -25.92 -22.00
CA PHE A 75 9.83 -25.94 -23.43
C PHE A 75 8.62 -26.26 -24.31
N ASN A 76 7.42 -26.45 -23.74
CA ASN A 76 6.23 -26.71 -24.51
C ASN A 76 5.70 -25.39 -25.13
N PRO A 77 5.68 -25.26 -26.48
CA PRO A 77 5.20 -24.04 -27.13
C PRO A 77 3.71 -23.75 -26.87
N GLU A 78 2.91 -24.75 -26.50
CA GLU A 78 1.49 -24.58 -26.16
C GLU A 78 1.31 -23.74 -24.89
N LEU A 79 2.25 -23.84 -23.94
CA LEU A 79 2.22 -23.07 -22.69
C LEU A 79 2.24 -21.55 -22.99
N TYR A 80 3.07 -21.14 -23.94
CA TYR A 80 3.22 -19.74 -24.34
C TYR A 80 2.09 -19.22 -25.23
N GLN A 81 1.12 -20.06 -25.61
CA GLN A 81 -0.06 -19.63 -26.35
C GLN A 81 -1.15 -19.09 -25.44
N SER A 82 -1.14 -19.46 -24.15
CA SER A 82 -2.14 -19.00 -23.19
C SER A 82 -2.00 -17.48 -22.94
N PRO A 83 -3.11 -16.69 -23.06
CA PRO A 83 -3.07 -15.25 -22.86
C PRO A 83 -2.64 -14.87 -21.43
N ASN A 84 -3.01 -15.67 -20.43
CA ASN A 84 -2.64 -15.44 -19.04
C ASN A 84 -1.13 -15.62 -18.81
N ILE A 85 -0.53 -16.60 -19.49
CA ILE A 85 0.91 -16.87 -19.40
C ILE A 85 1.69 -15.77 -20.11
N ARG A 86 1.23 -15.32 -21.28
CA ARG A 86 1.82 -14.15 -21.96
C ARG A 86 1.74 -12.89 -21.11
N LEU A 87 0.61 -12.66 -20.45
CA LEU A 87 0.42 -11.51 -19.57
C LEU A 87 1.31 -11.59 -18.32
N LEU A 88 1.40 -12.77 -17.71
CA LEU A 88 2.30 -13.02 -16.58
C LEU A 88 3.77 -12.78 -16.98
N LEU A 89 4.20 -13.36 -18.10
CA LEU A 89 5.56 -13.19 -18.63
C LEU A 89 5.84 -11.72 -18.96
N PHE A 90 4.87 -11.02 -19.57
CA PHE A 90 4.98 -9.59 -19.80
C PHE A 90 5.23 -8.85 -18.48
N PHE A 91 4.41 -9.08 -17.45
CA PHE A 91 4.61 -8.39 -16.18
C PHE A 91 5.92 -8.74 -15.48
N VAL A 92 6.36 -10.00 -15.53
CA VAL A 92 7.61 -10.43 -14.90
C VAL A 92 8.84 -9.90 -15.63
N LEU A 93 8.83 -9.89 -16.97
CA LEU A 93 9.98 -9.49 -17.78
C LEU A 93 10.03 -7.98 -18.04
N PHE A 94 8.93 -7.26 -17.90
CA PHE A 94 8.88 -5.82 -18.18
C PHE A 94 9.90 -5.00 -17.36
N PRO A 95 10.10 -5.19 -16.05
CA PRO A 95 11.14 -4.47 -15.31
C PRO A 95 12.55 -4.69 -15.87
N LEU A 96 12.84 -5.87 -16.43
CA LEU A 96 14.11 -6.13 -17.10
C LEU A 96 14.26 -5.29 -18.38
N VAL A 97 13.19 -5.16 -19.17
CA VAL A 97 13.15 -4.29 -20.35
C VAL A 97 13.35 -2.83 -19.94
N VAL A 98 12.65 -2.37 -18.88
CA VAL A 98 12.83 -1.01 -18.34
C VAL A 98 14.28 -0.78 -17.95
N ASN A 99 14.91 -1.74 -17.27
CA ASN A 99 16.32 -1.64 -16.88
C ASN A 99 17.24 -1.47 -18.10
N LEU A 100 17.01 -2.23 -19.18
CA LEU A 100 17.81 -2.14 -20.41
C LEU A 100 17.72 -0.79 -21.12
N VAL A 101 16.57 -0.10 -21.01
CA VAL A 101 16.37 1.21 -21.65
C VAL A 101 16.62 2.38 -20.69
N SER A 102 16.76 2.11 -19.40
CA SER A 102 16.83 3.13 -18.35
C SER A 102 18.03 4.07 -18.49
N GLU A 103 19.15 3.60 -19.02
CA GLU A 103 20.36 4.41 -19.24
C GLU A 103 20.13 5.57 -20.22
N LYS A 104 19.18 5.41 -21.16
CA LYS A 104 18.85 6.42 -22.17
C LYS A 104 17.60 7.22 -21.83
N ALA A 105 16.84 6.80 -20.84
CA ALA A 105 15.58 7.42 -20.45
C ALA A 105 15.82 8.49 -19.38
N THR A 106 15.06 9.58 -19.45
CA THR A 106 15.06 10.58 -18.37
C THR A 106 14.38 10.02 -17.11
N LEU A 107 14.75 10.55 -15.94
CA LEU A 107 14.12 10.18 -14.66
C LEU A 107 12.59 10.31 -14.70
N THR A 108 12.07 11.37 -15.33
CA THR A 108 10.64 11.57 -15.51
C THR A 108 10.01 10.45 -16.35
N GLN A 109 10.61 10.09 -17.49
CA GLN A 109 10.10 9.01 -18.32
C GLN A 109 10.09 7.67 -17.57
N THR A 110 11.17 7.34 -16.87
CA THR A 110 11.29 6.09 -16.12
C THR A 110 10.25 5.99 -15.01
N THR A 111 10.04 7.07 -14.24
CA THR A 111 9.07 7.08 -13.13
C THR A 111 7.63 7.00 -13.61
N TRP A 112 7.26 7.69 -14.70
CA TRP A 112 5.94 7.54 -15.32
C TRP A 112 5.73 6.14 -15.89
N LEU A 113 6.75 5.57 -16.55
CA LEU A 113 6.68 4.22 -17.10
C LEU A 113 6.47 3.16 -16.01
N LEU A 114 7.20 3.26 -14.89
CA LEU A 114 7.00 2.40 -13.73
C LEU A 114 5.62 2.60 -13.11
N GLY A 115 5.16 3.84 -12.97
CA GLY A 115 3.81 4.14 -12.47
C GLY A 115 2.73 3.46 -13.30
N ILE A 116 2.77 3.62 -14.63
CA ILE A 116 1.84 3.00 -15.57
C ILE A 116 1.90 1.46 -15.46
N TYR A 117 3.11 0.91 -15.38
CA TYR A 117 3.31 -0.53 -15.25
C TYR A 117 2.65 -1.10 -13.98
N TYR A 118 2.97 -0.57 -12.80
CA TYR A 118 2.38 -1.07 -11.56
C TYR A 118 0.86 -0.82 -11.49
N ALA A 119 0.40 0.32 -11.98
CA ALA A 119 -1.02 0.60 -12.09
C ALA A 119 -1.74 -0.39 -13.02
N SER A 120 -1.10 -0.81 -14.12
CA SER A 120 -1.70 -1.79 -15.04
C SER A 120 -1.85 -3.18 -14.40
N ILE A 121 -0.87 -3.63 -13.61
CA ILE A 121 -0.96 -4.87 -12.83
C ILE A 121 -2.16 -4.82 -11.90
N LEU A 122 -2.24 -3.73 -11.12
CA LEU A 122 -3.34 -3.55 -10.17
C LEU A 122 -4.68 -3.37 -10.87
N GLY A 123 -4.72 -2.73 -12.03
CA GLY A 123 -5.92 -2.57 -12.85
C GLY A 123 -6.49 -3.92 -13.30
N VAL A 124 -5.61 -4.83 -13.75
CA VAL A 124 -6.00 -6.21 -14.11
C VAL A 124 -6.50 -6.96 -12.88
N VAL A 125 -5.78 -6.90 -11.75
CA VAL A 125 -6.20 -7.55 -10.51
C VAL A 125 -7.58 -7.05 -10.06
N LEU A 126 -7.79 -5.73 -10.04
CA LEU A 126 -9.05 -5.12 -9.64
C LEU A 126 -10.20 -5.45 -10.58
N HIS A 127 -9.95 -5.54 -11.89
CA HIS A 127 -10.94 -6.02 -12.85
C HIS A 127 -11.41 -7.45 -12.52
N HIS A 128 -10.48 -8.34 -12.18
CA HIS A 128 -10.80 -9.72 -11.80
C HIS A 128 -11.48 -9.85 -10.43
N LEU A 129 -11.16 -8.96 -9.48
CA LEU A 129 -11.76 -8.97 -8.14
C LEU A 129 -13.16 -8.35 -8.13
N ILE A 130 -13.36 -7.23 -8.83
CA ILE A 130 -14.63 -6.49 -8.82
C ILE A 130 -15.62 -7.04 -9.84
N GLN A 131 -15.13 -7.55 -10.98
CA GLN A 131 -15.94 -8.11 -12.08
C GLN A 131 -17.07 -7.14 -12.52
N PRO A 132 -16.72 -5.92 -12.97
CA PRO A 132 -17.71 -4.88 -13.26
C PRO A 132 -18.65 -5.30 -14.41
N PRO A 133 -19.97 -5.39 -14.19
CA PRO A 133 -20.95 -5.73 -15.23
C PRO A 133 -20.94 -4.77 -16.43
N GLN A 134 -20.70 -3.47 -16.20
CA GLN A 134 -20.74 -2.43 -17.23
C GLN A 134 -19.32 -1.96 -17.60
N PHE A 135 -18.49 -2.92 -18.02
CA PHE A 135 -17.09 -2.68 -18.38
C PHE A 135 -16.93 -2.03 -19.76
N SER A 136 -16.06 -1.03 -19.85
CA SER A 136 -15.64 -0.39 -21.09
C SER A 136 -14.22 0.14 -20.99
N TRP A 137 -13.33 -0.37 -21.85
CA TRP A 137 -11.94 0.09 -21.95
C TRP A 137 -11.83 1.60 -22.17
N GLY A 138 -12.72 2.18 -22.99
CA GLY A 138 -12.72 3.61 -23.26
C GLY A 138 -13.02 4.44 -22.00
N ASN A 139 -13.97 4.00 -21.16
CA ASN A 139 -14.30 4.68 -19.92
C ASN A 139 -13.21 4.47 -18.85
N THR A 140 -12.63 3.27 -18.78
CA THR A 140 -11.51 2.96 -17.89
C THR A 140 -10.34 3.91 -18.14
N LEU A 141 -9.93 4.05 -19.40
CA LEU A 141 -8.82 4.92 -19.77
C LEU A 141 -9.18 6.39 -19.53
N LYS A 142 -10.42 6.81 -19.82
CA LYS A 142 -10.87 8.19 -19.53
C LYS A 142 -10.79 8.51 -18.04
N CYS A 143 -11.27 7.64 -17.15
CA CYS A 143 -11.20 7.85 -15.71
C CYS A 143 -9.74 7.94 -15.22
N LEU A 144 -8.88 7.02 -15.67
CA LEU A 144 -7.47 7.01 -15.31
C LEU A 144 -6.75 8.29 -15.78
N LEU A 145 -6.88 8.64 -17.06
CA LEU A 145 -6.21 9.82 -17.63
C LEU A 145 -6.78 11.13 -17.08
N PHE A 146 -8.09 11.21 -16.87
CA PHE A 146 -8.70 12.40 -16.30
C PHE A 146 -8.08 12.73 -14.95
N THR A 147 -7.94 11.76 -14.05
CA THR A 147 -7.40 12.04 -12.72
C THR A 147 -5.92 12.39 -12.76
N ALA A 148 -5.13 11.69 -13.58
CA ALA A 148 -3.71 11.95 -13.75
C ALA A 148 -3.42 13.36 -14.30
N PHE A 149 -4.17 13.80 -15.32
CA PHE A 149 -3.86 15.02 -16.08
C PHE A 149 -4.78 16.22 -15.78
N ILE A 150 -5.96 15.99 -15.22
CA ILE A 150 -6.94 17.04 -14.92
C ILE A 150 -7.19 17.10 -13.41
N GLY A 151 -7.45 15.96 -12.77
CA GLY A 151 -7.72 15.87 -11.33
C GLY A 151 -6.58 16.41 -10.47
N ILE A 152 -5.33 16.02 -10.74
CA ILE A 152 -4.17 16.50 -9.98
C ILE A 152 -3.91 18.00 -10.18
N PRO A 153 -3.90 18.57 -11.41
CA PRO A 153 -3.79 20.02 -11.55
C PRO A 153 -4.89 20.80 -10.82
N ILE A 154 -6.14 20.31 -10.88
CA ILE A 154 -7.25 20.89 -10.09
C ILE A 154 -6.91 20.83 -8.60
N LEU A 155 -6.54 19.66 -8.08
CA LEU A 155 -6.15 19.49 -6.67
C LEU A 155 -5.08 20.50 -6.25
N LEU A 156 -4.02 20.65 -7.04
CA LEU A 156 -2.90 21.55 -6.74
C LEU A 156 -3.32 23.02 -6.73
N VAL A 157 -4.31 23.42 -7.55
CA VAL A 157 -4.88 24.76 -7.51
C VAL A 157 -5.72 24.95 -6.25
N PHE A 158 -6.61 24.01 -5.93
CA PHE A 158 -7.49 24.10 -4.75
C PHE A 158 -6.72 24.10 -3.43
N GLN A 159 -5.61 23.38 -3.33
CA GLN A 159 -4.75 23.38 -2.15
C GLN A 159 -4.11 24.76 -1.85
N ARG A 160 -4.08 25.68 -2.81
CA ARG A 160 -3.57 27.05 -2.64
C ARG A 160 -4.64 28.07 -2.22
N ILE A 161 -5.87 27.63 -2.02
CA ILE A 161 -7.01 28.49 -1.68
C ILE A 161 -7.41 28.24 -0.21
N PRO A 162 -7.64 29.29 0.61
CA PRO A 162 -8.24 29.13 1.93
C PRO A 162 -9.64 28.49 1.86
N PRO A 163 -10.02 27.62 2.80
CA PRO A 163 -9.31 27.24 4.03
C PRO A 163 -8.30 26.09 3.85
N PHE A 164 -8.16 25.52 2.65
CA PHE A 164 -7.36 24.31 2.44
C PHE A 164 -5.87 24.53 2.66
N THR A 165 -5.35 25.71 2.32
CA THR A 165 -3.97 26.09 2.63
C THR A 165 -3.70 26.10 4.13
N GLU A 166 -4.62 26.64 4.93
CA GLU A 166 -4.48 26.70 6.39
C GLU A 166 -4.56 25.30 7.01
N LEU A 167 -5.50 24.47 6.56
CA LEU A 167 -5.62 23.07 6.98
C LEU A 167 -4.38 22.26 6.61
N TYR A 168 -3.75 22.55 5.47
CA TYR A 168 -2.49 21.93 5.08
C TYR A 168 -1.33 22.36 5.99
N GLU A 169 -1.23 23.63 6.37
CA GLU A 169 -0.19 24.08 7.31
C GLU A 169 -0.33 23.44 8.69
N VAL A 170 -1.56 23.20 9.16
CA VAL A 170 -1.84 22.43 10.39
C VAL A 170 -1.27 21.01 10.30
N SER A 171 -1.10 20.46 9.09
CA SER A 171 -0.54 19.13 8.89
C SER A 171 0.93 19.01 9.34
N LYS A 172 1.62 20.13 9.56
CA LYS A 172 3.04 20.21 9.94
C LYS A 172 3.29 20.28 11.45
N LEU A 173 2.21 20.31 12.25
CA LEU A 173 2.27 20.45 13.70
C LEU A 173 2.38 19.09 14.42
N GLY A 174 1.95 19.04 15.69
CA GLY A 174 1.90 17.82 16.52
C GLY A 174 1.05 16.70 15.90
N PHE A 175 1.16 15.48 16.44
CA PHE A 175 0.58 14.27 15.84
C PHE A 175 -0.91 14.41 15.47
N VAL A 176 -1.75 14.86 16.41
CA VAL A 176 -3.21 15.01 16.19
C VAL A 176 -3.50 16.01 15.08
N HIS A 177 -2.85 17.18 15.12
CA HIS A 177 -2.99 18.22 14.11
C HIS A 177 -2.52 17.73 12.73
N ARG A 178 -1.44 16.95 12.68
CA ARG A 178 -0.96 16.33 11.45
C ARG A 178 -1.97 15.37 10.85
N LEU A 179 -2.63 14.56 11.66
CA LEU A 179 -3.67 13.66 11.19
C LEU A 179 -4.86 14.44 10.63
N LEU A 180 -5.37 15.42 11.38
CA LEU A 180 -6.49 16.25 10.96
C LEU A 180 -6.17 17.07 9.70
N GLY A 181 -5.02 17.72 9.67
CA GLY A 181 -4.55 18.50 8.51
C GLY A 181 -4.34 17.62 7.28
N SER A 182 -3.82 16.39 7.45
CA SER A 182 -3.67 15.45 6.34
C SER A 182 -5.04 14.98 5.81
N ILE A 183 -6.01 14.71 6.68
CA ILE A 183 -7.35 14.26 6.27
C ILE A 183 -8.12 15.39 5.58
N PHE A 184 -8.24 16.55 6.23
CA PHE A 184 -9.10 17.64 5.76
C PHE A 184 -8.40 18.59 4.78
N GLY A 185 -7.10 18.82 4.93
CA GLY A 185 -6.33 19.69 4.05
C GLY A 185 -5.90 19.02 2.74
N VAL A 186 -5.76 17.69 2.72
CA VAL A 186 -5.30 16.94 1.54
C VAL A 186 -6.27 15.84 1.17
N GLY A 187 -6.46 14.85 2.05
CA GLY A 187 -7.16 13.60 1.74
C GLY A 187 -8.57 13.81 1.19
N LEU A 188 -9.36 14.69 1.81
CA LEU A 188 -10.72 15.01 1.34
C LEU A 188 -10.71 15.57 -0.08
N LEU A 189 -9.85 16.56 -0.37
CA LEU A 189 -9.74 17.13 -1.71
C LEU A 189 -9.27 16.11 -2.74
N GLU A 190 -8.33 15.24 -2.36
CA GLU A 190 -7.86 14.19 -3.25
C GLU A 190 -8.98 13.22 -3.63
N GLU A 191 -9.77 12.75 -2.65
CA GLU A 191 -10.88 11.84 -2.90
C GLU A 191 -11.98 12.51 -3.74
N VAL A 192 -12.27 13.79 -3.50
CA VAL A 192 -13.17 14.57 -4.37
C VAL A 192 -12.65 14.59 -5.81
N CYS A 193 -11.36 14.89 -6.03
CA CYS A 193 -10.77 14.94 -7.37
C CYS A 193 -10.82 13.57 -8.07
N LYS A 194 -10.62 12.47 -7.34
CA LYS A 194 -10.75 11.10 -7.86
C LYS A 194 -12.20 10.73 -8.16
N ALA A 195 -13.19 11.30 -7.47
CA ALA A 195 -14.61 11.08 -7.72
C ALA A 195 -15.12 11.80 -8.99
N LEU A 196 -14.55 12.96 -9.33
CA LEU A 196 -15.00 13.80 -10.47
C LEU A 196 -15.18 13.03 -11.80
N PRO A 197 -14.22 12.22 -12.29
CA PRO A 197 -14.41 11.52 -13.57
C PRO A 197 -15.55 10.51 -13.52
N VAL A 198 -15.76 9.82 -12.39
CA VAL A 198 -16.85 8.86 -12.22
C VAL A 198 -18.19 9.59 -12.30
N TYR A 199 -18.31 10.73 -11.60
CA TYR A 199 -19.52 11.53 -11.64
C TYR A 199 -19.80 12.11 -13.04
N PHE A 200 -18.88 12.90 -13.60
CA PHE A 200 -19.15 13.68 -14.80
C PHE A 200 -19.18 12.87 -16.09
N LEU A 201 -18.33 11.83 -16.19
CA LEU A 201 -18.22 11.07 -17.43
C LEU A 201 -19.22 9.91 -17.50
N LEU A 202 -19.64 9.39 -16.34
CA LEU A 202 -20.37 8.13 -16.27
C LEU A 202 -21.75 8.29 -15.62
N LEU A 203 -21.82 8.65 -14.33
CA LEU A 203 -23.09 8.68 -13.59
C LEU A 203 -24.02 9.81 -14.06
N ARG A 204 -23.51 11.04 -14.22
CA ARG A 204 -24.30 12.18 -14.72
C ARG A 204 -24.87 11.94 -16.12
N GLN A 205 -24.20 11.11 -16.92
CA GLN A 205 -24.61 10.76 -18.27
C GLN A 205 -25.53 9.52 -18.32
N GLN A 206 -25.93 8.99 -17.15
CA GLN A 206 -26.74 7.77 -17.04
C GLN A 206 -26.09 6.56 -17.74
N LYS A 207 -24.75 6.54 -17.80
CA LYS A 207 -23.97 5.45 -18.42
C LYS A 207 -23.63 4.33 -17.45
N LEU A 208 -23.90 4.52 -16.16
CA LEU A 208 -23.72 3.52 -15.12
C LEU A 208 -24.95 3.49 -14.22
N SER A 209 -25.44 2.29 -13.97
CA SER A 209 -26.53 2.01 -13.03
C SER A 209 -26.16 0.98 -11.97
N ASP A 210 -24.94 0.44 -12.02
CA ASP A 210 -24.47 -0.61 -11.13
C ASP A 210 -23.33 -0.11 -10.21
N PRO A 211 -23.47 -0.28 -8.87
CA PRO A 211 -22.46 0.12 -7.90
C PRO A 211 -21.10 -0.54 -8.07
N HIS A 212 -21.04 -1.82 -8.49
CA HIS A 212 -19.75 -2.50 -8.70
C HIS A 212 -18.98 -1.92 -9.87
N SER A 213 -19.68 -1.55 -10.94
CA SER A 213 -19.11 -0.87 -12.09
C SER A 213 -18.60 0.51 -11.69
N ALA A 214 -19.38 1.28 -10.91
CA ALA A 214 -18.94 2.57 -10.39
C ALA A 214 -17.73 2.44 -9.44
N ALA A 215 -17.68 1.40 -8.61
CA ALA A 215 -16.52 1.07 -7.78
C ALA A 215 -15.28 0.81 -8.63
N PHE A 216 -15.40 0.02 -9.69
CA PHE A 216 -14.28 -0.26 -10.60
C PHE A 216 -13.75 1.01 -11.27
N TYR A 217 -14.61 1.87 -11.82
CA TYR A 217 -14.16 3.13 -12.43
C TYR A 217 -13.58 4.11 -11.40
N GLY A 218 -14.10 4.12 -10.17
CA GLY A 218 -13.50 4.81 -9.03
C GLY A 218 -12.08 4.30 -8.76
N SER A 219 -11.89 2.98 -8.73
CA SER A 219 -10.55 2.40 -8.58
C SER A 219 -9.60 2.77 -9.73
N MET A 220 -10.07 2.79 -10.98
CA MET A 220 -9.24 3.21 -12.12
C MET A 220 -8.84 4.69 -12.05
N SER A 221 -9.74 5.54 -11.55
CA SER A 221 -9.43 6.93 -11.23
C SER A 221 -8.36 7.05 -10.13
N GLY A 222 -8.46 6.27 -9.06
CA GLY A 222 -7.45 6.19 -8.00
C GLY A 222 -6.08 5.73 -8.49
N LEU A 223 -6.03 4.75 -9.41
CA LEU A 223 -4.79 4.35 -10.08
C LEU A 223 -4.20 5.49 -10.93
N GLY A 224 -5.04 6.23 -11.65
CA GLY A 224 -4.62 7.43 -12.39
C GLY A 224 -3.95 8.47 -11.51
N PHE A 225 -4.53 8.72 -10.34
CA PHE A 225 -3.92 9.57 -9.31
C PHE A 225 -2.54 9.06 -8.89
N ALA A 226 -2.46 7.76 -8.57
CA ALA A 226 -1.25 7.14 -8.06
C ALA A 226 -0.08 7.13 -9.07
N ILE A 227 -0.36 7.02 -10.37
CA ILE A 227 0.67 7.11 -11.42
C ILE A 227 1.38 8.47 -11.34
N ALA A 228 0.59 9.55 -11.38
CA ALA A 228 1.11 10.90 -11.45
C ALA A 228 1.71 11.36 -10.11
N GLU A 229 1.08 11.00 -8.98
CA GLU A 229 1.61 11.29 -7.65
C GLU A 229 2.91 10.50 -7.39
N GLY A 230 2.91 9.21 -7.69
CA GLY A 230 4.08 8.34 -7.58
C GLY A 230 5.27 8.90 -8.37
N ALA A 231 5.05 9.25 -9.64
CA ALA A 231 6.11 9.84 -10.46
C ALA A 231 6.65 11.16 -9.89
N ALA A 232 5.77 12.07 -9.48
CA ALA A 232 6.16 13.36 -8.92
C ALA A 232 6.99 13.23 -7.62
N TYR A 233 6.59 12.35 -6.70
CA TYR A 233 7.35 12.12 -5.47
C TYR A 233 8.66 11.37 -5.71
N SER A 234 8.67 10.37 -6.60
CA SER A 234 9.92 9.65 -6.94
C SER A 234 10.99 10.58 -7.48
N ILE A 235 10.63 11.55 -8.32
CA ILE A 235 11.56 12.59 -8.79
C ILE A 235 12.09 13.42 -7.60
N ARG A 236 11.21 13.86 -6.70
CA ARG A 236 11.61 14.60 -5.50
C ARG A 236 12.56 13.80 -4.60
N TYR A 237 12.32 12.50 -4.43
CA TYR A 237 13.18 11.63 -3.63
C TYR A 237 14.54 11.39 -4.29
N ALA A 238 14.61 11.31 -5.61
CA ALA A 238 15.89 11.20 -6.33
C ALA A 238 16.74 12.46 -6.11
N PHE A 239 16.16 13.66 -6.24
CA PHE A 239 16.89 14.90 -5.92
C PHE A 239 17.26 15.00 -4.44
N GLY A 240 16.37 14.56 -3.53
CA GLY A 240 16.67 14.50 -2.11
C GLY A 240 17.85 13.57 -1.78
N LEU A 241 17.97 12.44 -2.49
CA LEU A 241 19.10 11.52 -2.37
C LEU A 241 20.39 12.17 -2.87
N THR A 242 20.38 12.80 -4.05
CA THR A 242 21.55 13.48 -4.61
C THR A 242 22.01 14.66 -3.76
N ALA A 243 21.07 15.38 -3.13
CA ALA A 243 21.37 16.51 -2.24
C ALA A 243 21.83 16.09 -0.83
N GLY A 244 21.86 14.79 -0.51
CA GLY A 244 22.22 14.29 0.83
C GLY A 244 21.12 14.44 1.89
N ASN A 245 19.91 14.83 1.50
CA ASN A 245 18.75 15.01 2.40
C ASN A 245 17.98 13.70 2.66
N LEU A 246 18.27 12.64 1.92
CA LEU A 246 17.62 11.34 2.02
C LEU A 246 18.66 10.22 1.94
N GLY A 247 18.62 9.27 2.86
CA GLY A 247 19.50 8.10 2.81
C GLY A 247 19.04 7.08 1.75
N PHE A 248 19.98 6.26 1.25
CA PHE A 248 19.69 5.21 0.26
C PHE A 248 18.58 4.25 0.70
N GLY A 249 18.61 3.80 1.96
CA GLY A 249 17.57 2.91 2.50
C GLY A 249 16.18 3.56 2.47
N SER A 250 16.08 4.82 2.87
CA SER A 250 14.83 5.59 2.83
C SER A 250 14.34 5.83 1.40
N TYR A 251 15.26 6.08 0.46
CA TYR A 251 14.94 6.23 -0.97
C TYR A 251 14.32 4.95 -1.55
N VAL A 252 14.93 3.79 -1.29
CA VAL A 252 14.41 2.50 -1.77
C VAL A 252 13.05 2.22 -1.15
N ALA A 253 12.93 2.36 0.17
CA ALA A 253 11.66 2.12 0.88
C ALA A 253 10.53 3.03 0.39
N ALA A 254 10.81 4.34 0.21
CA ALA A 254 9.83 5.30 -0.26
C ALA A 254 9.33 4.98 -1.67
N ASN A 255 10.22 4.60 -2.59
CA ASN A 255 9.82 4.22 -3.96
C ASN A 255 9.04 2.91 -3.99
N THR A 256 9.40 1.92 -3.18
CA THR A 256 8.63 0.68 -3.05
C THR A 256 7.20 0.97 -2.59
N ILE A 257 7.03 1.79 -1.56
CA ILE A 257 5.71 2.18 -1.06
C ILE A 257 4.91 2.93 -2.14
N ARG A 258 5.55 3.85 -2.87
CA ARG A 258 4.90 4.70 -3.89
C ARG A 258 4.43 3.94 -5.12
N PHE A 259 5.16 2.92 -5.56
CA PHE A 259 4.81 2.17 -6.76
C PHE A 259 4.06 0.86 -6.47
N VAL A 260 4.19 0.29 -5.28
CA VAL A 260 3.56 -1.01 -4.97
C VAL A 260 2.34 -0.83 -4.06
N SER A 261 2.49 -0.17 -2.91
CA SER A 261 1.45 -0.15 -1.87
C SER A 261 0.42 0.96 -2.06
N LEU A 262 0.88 2.19 -2.28
CA LEU A 262 0.00 3.36 -2.39
C LEU A 262 -0.94 3.32 -3.60
N PRO A 263 -0.54 2.80 -4.78
CA PRO A 263 -1.47 2.70 -5.90
C PRO A 263 -2.69 1.82 -5.59
N LEU A 264 -2.48 0.70 -4.90
CA LEU A 264 -3.59 -0.14 -4.45
C LEU A 264 -4.46 0.60 -3.43
N PHE A 265 -3.83 1.30 -2.47
CA PHE A 265 -4.56 2.05 -1.46
C PHE A 265 -5.45 3.14 -2.07
N HIS A 266 -4.91 3.94 -2.99
CA HIS A 266 -5.69 4.94 -3.74
C HIS A 266 -6.81 4.30 -4.55
N ALA A 267 -6.56 3.17 -5.20
CA ALA A 267 -7.57 2.47 -5.97
C ALA A 267 -8.72 1.94 -5.09
N VAL A 268 -8.40 1.41 -3.90
CA VAL A 268 -9.42 0.92 -2.96
C VAL A 268 -10.25 2.08 -2.41
N LEU A 269 -9.62 3.16 -1.94
CA LEU A 269 -10.34 4.31 -1.39
C LEU A 269 -11.24 4.97 -2.45
N ALA A 270 -10.71 5.24 -3.63
CA ALA A 270 -11.48 5.82 -4.72
C ALA A 270 -12.57 4.85 -5.22
N GLY A 271 -12.33 3.54 -5.13
CA GLY A 271 -13.32 2.51 -5.44
C GLY A 271 -14.48 2.48 -4.45
N ILE A 272 -14.21 2.65 -3.15
CA ILE A 272 -15.24 2.77 -2.11
C ILE A 272 -16.11 4.01 -2.37
N VAL A 273 -15.48 5.15 -2.67
CA VAL A 273 -16.22 6.37 -3.04
C VAL A 273 -17.08 6.12 -4.29
N GLY A 274 -16.49 5.51 -5.33
CA GLY A 274 -17.21 5.15 -6.56
C GLY A 274 -18.41 4.23 -6.32
N TYR A 275 -18.27 3.23 -5.44
CA TYR A 275 -19.35 2.32 -5.06
C TYR A 275 -20.54 3.08 -4.46
N PHE A 276 -20.29 3.94 -3.46
CA PHE A 276 -21.35 4.72 -2.83
C PHE A 276 -21.97 5.76 -3.76
N MET A 277 -21.20 6.33 -4.69
CA MET A 277 -21.75 7.18 -5.74
C MET A 277 -22.69 6.41 -6.68
N GLY A 278 -22.35 5.17 -7.02
CA GLY A 278 -23.21 4.29 -7.82
C GLY A 278 -24.49 3.89 -7.09
N LEU A 279 -24.47 3.75 -5.76
CA LEU A 279 -25.67 3.52 -4.96
C LEU A 279 -26.60 4.74 -4.86
N ALA A 280 -26.03 5.94 -4.95
CA ALA A 280 -26.77 7.20 -4.80
C ALA A 280 -27.33 7.76 -6.13
N ALA A 281 -26.93 7.18 -7.26
CA ALA A 281 -27.33 7.59 -8.61
C ALA A 281 -28.66 6.96 -9.03
#